data_AF-A0A975T592-F1
#
_entry.id   AF-A0A975T592-F1
#
_cell.length_a   1.000
_cell.length_b   1.000
_cell.length_c   1.000
_cell.angle_alpha   90.00
_cell.angle_beta   90.00
_cell.angle_gamma   90.00
#
_symmetry.space_group_name_H-M   'P 1'
#
loop_
_entity.id
_entity.type
_entity.pdbx_description
1 polymer ?
#
loop_
_entity_poly.entity_id
_entity_poly.type
_entity_poly.pdbx_seq_one_letter_code
_entity_poly.pdbx_strand_id
1 'polypeptide(L)'
;MFFFILKAREQRKYALGIGFCLGLITLTKGTLVLVLALMSGLFIIANKQLGLFKNPFFWLGMLFGNLPAVAWYLCQWQHYGNNFLAVHFASQAFDRLATSVEGNTGPIWYYLLEVIKYSFPWLLLVPGGLYLAWKNRHYPWGSLILICTIVYFTIISFMKTKLPWYVIPIYPFLALATGANLGFIWQQNKIRNKFLIGFFIFISIVGVAGCIYFLRFDRQPLLVLMSIILMLTMGLVAWLIQSNNRNFIPVLFAGMYMVLVLLMSSQSWIWELNEAFPVKPIATLISKNIPPGTKIYTSFAYHRPSLDFYSDCQVVPASLEMLQEMLSQKSYLLVDNDNLQKLNVNKSKIMGTENGLNLIAS
;
A
#
# COMPACT_ATOMS: atom_id res chain seq x y z
N MET A 1 15.03 11.99 1.48
CA MET A 1 16.45 11.56 1.42
C MET A 1 17.14 11.92 0.11
N PHE A 2 16.77 11.36 -1.06
CA PHE A 2 17.49 11.62 -2.33
C PHE A 2 17.55 13.10 -2.76
N PHE A 3 16.49 13.86 -2.50
CA PHE A 3 16.49 15.32 -2.66
C PHE A 3 17.63 16.00 -1.86
N PHE A 4 17.83 15.61 -0.60
CA PHE A 4 18.92 16.13 0.25
C PHE A 4 20.30 15.74 -0.28
N ILE A 5 20.45 14.53 -0.82
CA ILE A 5 21.70 14.10 -1.48
C ILE A 5 22.02 15.01 -2.67
N LEU A 6 21.03 15.26 -3.53
CA LEU A 6 21.20 16.13 -4.70
C LEU A 6 21.54 17.57 -4.29
N LYS A 7 20.80 18.14 -3.34
CA LYS A 7 21.00 19.53 -2.89
C LYS A 7 22.29 19.73 -2.08
N ALA A 8 22.79 18.69 -1.41
CA ALA A 8 24.05 18.75 -0.69
C ALA A 8 25.27 19.04 -1.60
N ARG A 9 25.15 18.82 -2.93
CA ARG A 9 26.18 19.22 -3.91
C ARG A 9 26.35 20.74 -3.99
N GLU A 10 25.24 21.46 -3.97
CA GLU A 10 25.20 22.92 -4.08
C GLU A 10 25.38 23.56 -2.71
N GLN A 11 24.72 23.02 -1.68
CA GLN A 11 24.64 23.60 -0.36
C GLN A 11 24.88 22.55 0.73
N ARG A 12 26.04 22.66 1.40
CA ARG A 12 26.52 21.66 2.39
C ARG A 12 25.53 21.37 3.51
N LYS A 13 24.72 22.35 3.94
CA LYS A 13 23.75 22.21 5.04
C LYS A 13 22.65 21.17 4.78
N TYR A 14 22.30 20.94 3.51
CA TYR A 14 21.27 19.96 3.14
C TYR A 14 21.68 18.51 3.48
N ALA A 15 22.97 18.25 3.69
CA ALA A 15 23.44 16.93 4.12
C ALA A 15 22.85 16.50 5.48
N LEU A 16 22.46 17.45 6.34
CA LEU A 16 21.77 17.15 7.61
C LEU A 16 20.50 16.31 7.38
N GLY A 17 19.70 16.67 6.38
CA GLY A 17 18.43 16.03 6.09
C GLY A 17 18.53 14.55 5.68
N ILE A 18 19.73 14.09 5.27
CA ILE A 18 19.95 12.68 4.94
C ILE A 18 19.82 11.81 6.19
N GLY A 19 20.52 12.17 7.27
CA GLY A 19 20.49 11.40 8.51
C GLY A 19 19.13 11.44 9.21
N PHE A 20 18.45 12.60 9.20
CA PHE A 20 17.06 12.69 9.70
C PHE A 20 16.09 11.79 8.93
N CYS A 21 16.18 11.75 7.59
CA CYS A 21 15.38 10.83 6.80
C CYS A 21 15.65 9.36 7.18
N LEU A 22 16.92 8.97 7.35
CA LEU A 22 17.27 7.59 7.72
C LEU A 22 16.76 7.22 9.12
N GLY A 23 16.84 8.13 10.09
CA GLY A 23 16.28 7.93 11.43
C GLY A 23 14.76 7.74 11.40
N LEU A 24 14.04 8.56 10.63
CA LEU A 24 12.59 8.41 10.45
C LEU A 24 12.23 7.07 9.78
N ILE A 25 12.95 6.67 8.73
CA ILE A 25 12.72 5.37 8.07
C ILE A 25 12.96 4.21 9.06
N THR A 26 14.02 4.33 9.86
CA THR A 26 14.39 3.32 10.86
C THR A 26 13.30 3.14 11.91
N LEU A 27 12.70 4.24 12.38
CA LEU A 27 11.58 4.20 13.33
C LEU A 27 10.30 3.66 12.71
N THR A 28 10.05 3.92 11.41
CA THR A 28 8.82 3.47 10.74
C THR A 28 8.86 1.99 10.33
N LYS A 29 9.97 1.53 9.74
CA LYS A 29 10.04 0.22 9.08
C LYS A 29 11.33 -0.55 9.34
N GLY A 30 12.13 -0.12 10.32
CA GLY A 30 13.34 -0.82 10.75
C GLY A 30 14.31 -1.08 9.61
N THR A 31 14.30 -2.30 9.08
CA THR A 31 15.27 -2.85 8.13
C THR A 31 15.20 -2.26 6.73
N LEU A 32 14.07 -1.62 6.36
CA LEU A 32 13.95 -0.90 5.08
C LEU A 32 15.01 0.20 4.93
N VAL A 33 15.52 0.72 6.06
CA VAL A 33 16.62 1.70 6.07
C VAL A 33 17.87 1.16 5.37
N LEU A 34 18.17 -0.14 5.49
CA LEU A 34 19.35 -0.76 4.87
C LEU A 34 19.24 -0.74 3.35
N VAL A 35 18.06 -1.05 2.81
CA VAL A 35 17.80 -1.03 1.37
C VAL A 35 17.91 0.40 0.82
N LEU A 36 17.31 1.38 1.50
CA LEU A 36 17.37 2.78 1.10
C LEU A 36 18.78 3.38 1.25
N ALA A 37 19.53 2.97 2.27
CA ALA A 37 20.93 3.33 2.44
C ALA A 37 21.81 2.74 1.34
N LEU A 38 21.60 1.46 0.96
CA LEU A 38 22.27 0.82 -0.17
C LEU A 38 22.01 1.56 -1.48
N MET A 39 20.74 1.84 -1.80
CA MET A 39 20.36 2.62 -2.99
C MET A 39 21.03 4.00 -3.00
N SER A 40 21.07 4.68 -1.86
CA SER A 40 21.72 5.99 -1.71
C SER A 40 23.23 5.92 -1.88
N GLY A 41 23.88 4.91 -1.28
CA GLY A 41 25.31 4.67 -1.40
C GLY A 41 25.71 4.41 -2.85
N LEU A 42 25.01 3.50 -3.52
CA LEU A 42 25.22 3.21 -4.94
C LEU A 42 25.01 4.47 -5.81
N PHE A 43 23.98 5.27 -5.51
CA PHE A 43 23.74 6.53 -6.20
C PHE A 43 24.87 7.55 -5.99
N ILE A 44 25.37 7.71 -4.76
CA ILE A 44 26.50 8.59 -4.41
C ILE A 44 27.76 8.15 -5.15
N ILE A 45 28.06 6.84 -5.15
CA ILE A 45 29.23 6.25 -5.83
C ILE A 45 29.14 6.47 -7.35
N ALA A 46 28.01 6.10 -7.97
CA ALA A 46 27.79 6.22 -9.41
C ALA A 46 27.92 7.66 -9.91
N ASN A 47 27.59 8.63 -9.06
CA ASN A 47 27.68 10.05 -9.36
C ASN A 47 28.96 10.72 -8.86
N LYS A 48 29.95 9.96 -8.38
CA LYS A 48 31.23 10.45 -7.85
C LYS A 48 31.09 11.51 -6.74
N GLN A 49 30.03 11.42 -5.93
CA GLN A 49 29.71 12.38 -4.86
C GLN A 49 30.37 12.02 -3.50
N LEU A 50 31.52 11.33 -3.51
CA LEU A 50 32.18 10.86 -2.28
C LEU A 50 32.61 12.01 -1.35
N GLY A 51 32.75 13.23 -1.88
CA GLY A 51 32.98 14.43 -1.08
C GLY A 51 31.88 14.70 -0.03
N LEU A 52 30.68 14.12 -0.19
CA LEU A 52 29.61 14.20 0.81
C LEU A 52 30.04 13.65 2.18
N PHE A 53 30.86 12.60 2.21
CA PHE A 53 31.36 12.01 3.46
C PHE A 53 32.40 12.89 4.17
N LYS A 54 32.98 13.87 3.48
CA LYS A 54 33.87 14.87 4.09
C LYS A 54 33.10 16.04 4.70
N ASN A 55 31.78 16.12 4.49
CA ASN A 55 30.96 17.21 4.98
C ASN A 55 30.59 17.00 6.46
N PRO A 56 30.94 17.89 7.40
CA PRO A 56 30.58 17.73 8.81
C PRO A 56 29.07 17.69 9.03
N PHE A 57 28.29 18.41 8.21
CA PHE A 57 26.82 18.40 8.28
C PHE A 57 26.22 17.03 7.95
N PHE A 58 26.91 16.19 7.17
CA PHE A 58 26.46 14.82 6.94
C PHE A 58 26.52 14.01 8.25
N TRP A 59 27.64 14.06 8.96
CA TRP A 59 27.86 13.33 10.20
C TRP A 59 27.01 13.86 11.36
N LEU A 60 26.86 15.19 11.46
CA LEU A 60 25.91 15.80 12.41
C LEU A 60 24.47 15.33 12.12
N GLY A 61 24.10 15.25 10.84
CA GLY A 61 22.79 14.75 10.43
C GLY A 61 22.61 13.27 10.79
N MET A 62 23.62 12.45 10.56
CA MET A 62 23.62 11.03 10.94
C MET A 62 23.48 10.87 12.45
N LEU A 63 24.23 11.63 13.24
CA LEU A 63 24.18 11.59 14.70
C LEU A 63 22.80 12.02 15.21
N PHE A 64 22.39 13.26 14.94
CA PHE A 64 21.15 13.81 15.51
C PHE A 64 19.89 13.18 14.90
N GLY A 65 19.92 12.81 13.63
CA GLY A 65 18.79 12.19 12.95
C GLY A 65 18.51 10.77 13.43
N ASN A 66 19.54 9.98 13.74
CA ASN A 66 19.37 8.59 14.18
C ASN A 66 19.35 8.44 15.71
N LEU A 67 19.72 9.47 16.48
CA LEU A 67 19.69 9.43 17.94
C LEU A 67 18.33 8.98 18.51
N PRO A 68 17.16 9.47 18.02
CA PRO A 68 15.87 8.98 18.50
C PRO A 68 15.63 7.49 18.21
N ALA A 69 16.06 7.02 17.05
CA ALA A 69 15.94 5.60 16.69
C ALA A 69 16.81 4.73 17.61
N VAL A 70 18.07 5.13 17.82
CA VAL A 70 18.99 4.42 18.72
C VAL A 70 18.45 4.41 20.15
N ALA A 71 18.00 5.56 20.66
CA ALA A 71 17.41 5.64 22.00
C ALA A 71 16.19 4.71 22.14
N TRP A 72 15.31 4.66 21.14
CA TRP A 72 14.17 3.75 21.14
C TRP A 72 14.62 2.28 21.17
N TYR A 73 15.57 1.87 20.32
CA TYR A 73 16.10 0.50 20.32
C TYR A 73 16.76 0.13 21.65
N LEU A 74 17.49 1.06 22.28
CA LEU A 74 18.10 0.84 23.59
C LEU A 74 17.04 0.66 24.68
N CYS A 75 16.00 1.49 24.70
CA CYS A 75 14.88 1.34 25.64
C CYS A 75 14.16 -0.01 25.46
N GLN A 76 13.89 -0.41 24.22
CA GLN A 76 13.27 -1.70 23.90
C GLN A 76 14.14 -2.87 24.37
N TRP A 77 15.45 -2.79 24.11
CA TRP A 77 16.39 -3.82 24.54
C TRP A 77 16.53 -3.87 26.06
N GLN A 78 16.53 -2.73 26.76
CA GLN A 78 16.57 -2.68 28.22
C GLN A 78 15.32 -3.31 28.84
N HIS A 79 14.15 -3.09 28.24
CA HIS A 79 12.89 -3.59 28.78
C HIS A 79 12.64 -5.08 28.45
N TYR A 80 12.87 -5.50 27.20
CA TYR A 80 12.53 -6.84 26.72
C TYR A 80 13.74 -7.78 26.59
N GLY A 81 14.96 -7.27 26.75
CA GLY A 81 16.19 -8.04 26.66
C GLY A 81 16.39 -8.72 25.30
N ASN A 82 17.00 -9.91 25.32
CA ASN A 82 17.34 -10.66 24.11
C ASN A 82 16.12 -11.10 23.29
N ASN A 83 14.93 -11.17 23.90
CA ASN A 83 13.70 -11.52 23.18
C ASN A 83 13.38 -10.48 22.09
N PHE A 84 13.57 -9.20 22.39
CA PHE A 84 13.36 -8.14 21.41
C PHE A 84 14.34 -8.27 20.23
N LEU A 85 15.62 -8.51 20.48
CA LEU A 85 16.62 -8.69 19.42
C LEU A 85 16.31 -9.91 18.55
N ALA A 86 15.95 -11.04 19.18
CA ALA A 86 15.59 -12.26 18.48
C ALA A 86 14.36 -12.06 17.58
N VAL A 87 13.28 -11.46 18.10
CA VAL A 87 12.06 -11.26 17.30
C VAL A 87 12.24 -10.18 16.24
N HIS A 88 12.83 -9.03 16.59
CA HIS A 88 12.92 -7.90 15.68
C HIS A 88 13.92 -8.13 14.54
N PHE A 89 15.08 -8.73 14.82
CA PHE A 89 16.10 -8.96 13.80
C PHE A 89 16.02 -10.37 13.19
N ALA A 90 15.92 -11.44 13.99
CA ALA A 90 15.93 -12.79 13.42
C ALA A 90 14.62 -13.07 12.66
N SER A 91 13.46 -12.96 13.31
CA SER A 91 12.18 -13.37 12.68
C SER A 91 11.54 -12.33 11.76
N GLN A 92 11.73 -11.04 12.02
CA GLN A 92 11.10 -9.99 11.21
C GLN A 92 11.99 -9.46 10.08
N ALA A 93 13.32 -9.57 10.18
CA ALA A 93 14.26 -9.08 9.17
C ALA A 93 14.87 -10.18 8.31
N PHE A 94 15.53 -11.16 8.93
CA PHE A 94 16.29 -12.19 8.22
C PHE A 94 15.41 -13.35 7.76
N ASP A 95 14.48 -13.81 8.59
CA ASP A 95 13.56 -14.88 8.21
C ASP A 95 12.66 -14.44 7.05
N ARG A 96 12.20 -13.18 6.99
CA ARG A 96 11.44 -12.70 5.80
C ARG A 96 12.21 -12.75 4.48
N LEU A 97 13.55 -12.70 4.53
CA LEU A 97 14.41 -12.86 3.36
C LEU A 97 14.58 -14.35 2.99
N ALA A 98 14.67 -15.24 3.97
CA ALA A 98 15.00 -16.66 3.79
C ALA A 98 13.79 -17.61 3.73
N THR A 99 12.69 -17.27 4.40
CA THR A 99 11.46 -18.05 4.55
C THR A 99 10.24 -17.19 4.27
N SER A 100 9.14 -17.84 3.88
CA SER A 100 7.85 -17.18 3.69
C SER A 100 7.15 -17.02 5.03
N VAL A 101 6.92 -15.78 5.44
CA VAL A 101 6.11 -15.49 6.64
C VAL A 101 4.64 -15.48 6.25
N GLU A 102 3.80 -16.13 7.08
CA GLU A 102 2.33 -16.15 6.92
C GLU A 102 1.83 -16.72 5.58
N GLY A 103 2.58 -17.64 4.96
CA GLY A 103 2.18 -18.27 3.68
C GLY A 103 2.22 -17.35 2.45
N ASN A 104 2.69 -16.11 2.62
CA ASN A 104 2.78 -15.11 1.55
C ASN A 104 3.95 -15.39 0.62
N THR A 105 3.85 -16.42 -0.23
CA THR A 105 4.83 -16.77 -1.26
C THR A 105 4.42 -16.28 -2.64
N GLY A 106 5.40 -16.04 -3.51
CA GLY A 106 5.14 -15.76 -4.91
C GLY A 106 6.40 -15.87 -5.77
N PRO A 107 6.25 -15.95 -7.10
CA PRO A 107 7.37 -16.10 -8.01
C PRO A 107 8.24 -14.82 -8.09
N ILE A 108 9.41 -14.92 -8.72
CA ILE A 108 10.33 -13.77 -8.91
C ILE A 108 9.67 -12.61 -9.67
N TRP A 109 8.75 -12.92 -10.60
CA TRP A 109 7.98 -11.94 -11.38
C TRP A 109 6.73 -11.43 -10.67
N TYR A 110 6.48 -11.79 -9.42
CA TYR A 110 5.33 -11.33 -8.63
C TYR A 110 5.19 -9.79 -8.68
N TYR A 111 6.27 -9.06 -8.39
CA TYR A 111 6.24 -7.61 -8.37
C TYR A 111 6.14 -6.96 -9.76
N LEU A 112 6.49 -7.68 -10.83
CA LEU A 112 6.22 -7.21 -12.19
C LEU A 112 4.72 -7.15 -12.43
N LEU A 113 3.98 -8.18 -12.00
CA LEU A 113 2.52 -8.21 -12.10
C LEU A 113 1.87 -7.14 -11.24
N GLU A 114 2.36 -6.91 -10.03
CA GLU A 114 1.87 -5.84 -9.15
C GLU A 114 2.06 -4.44 -9.78
N VAL A 115 3.24 -4.18 -10.37
CA VAL A 115 3.47 -2.93 -11.12
C VAL A 115 2.51 -2.83 -12.30
N ILE A 116 2.28 -3.91 -13.05
CA ILE A 116 1.34 -3.91 -14.18
C ILE A 116 -0.07 -3.60 -13.69
N LYS A 117 -0.53 -4.26 -12.63
CA LYS A 117 -1.90 -4.16 -12.08
C LYS A 117 -2.25 -2.73 -11.63
N TYR A 118 -1.34 -2.07 -10.90
CA TYR A 118 -1.65 -0.81 -10.21
C TYR A 118 -1.11 0.46 -10.89
N SER A 119 -0.35 0.35 -12.00
CA SER A 119 0.27 1.52 -12.64
C SER A 119 -0.47 2.04 -13.87
N PHE A 120 -1.54 1.39 -14.35
CA PHE A 120 -2.27 1.89 -15.51
C PHE A 120 -2.98 3.22 -15.20
N PRO A 121 -3.07 4.15 -16.17
CA PRO A 121 -2.54 4.08 -17.54
C PRO A 121 -1.06 4.52 -17.66
N TRP A 122 -0.47 5.05 -16.59
CA TRP A 122 0.89 5.59 -16.55
C TRP A 122 1.97 4.58 -16.92
N LEU A 123 1.71 3.29 -16.68
CA LEU A 123 2.58 2.17 -17.07
C LEU A 123 3.02 2.25 -18.54
N LEU A 124 2.12 2.69 -19.44
CA LEU A 124 2.40 2.77 -20.87
C LEU A 124 3.50 3.79 -21.21
N LEU A 125 3.75 4.74 -20.32
CA LEU A 125 4.73 5.82 -20.46
C LEU A 125 6.03 5.51 -19.71
N VAL A 126 6.04 4.52 -18.81
CA VAL A 126 7.23 4.11 -18.04
C VAL A 126 8.36 3.62 -18.94
N PRO A 127 8.16 2.77 -19.97
CA PRO A 127 9.26 2.32 -20.84
C PRO A 127 9.99 3.47 -21.54
N GLY A 128 9.26 4.49 -22.01
CA GLY A 128 9.86 5.68 -22.61
C GLY A 128 10.67 6.48 -21.58
N GLY A 129 10.19 6.58 -20.35
CA GLY A 129 10.90 7.20 -19.24
C GLY A 129 12.19 6.49 -18.85
N LEU A 130 12.14 5.16 -18.73
CA LEU A 130 13.31 4.33 -18.45
C LEU A 130 14.33 4.38 -19.59
N TYR A 131 13.86 4.41 -20.84
CA TYR A 131 14.73 4.60 -22.00
C TYR A 131 15.45 5.96 -21.97
N LEU A 132 14.73 7.05 -21.65
CA LEU A 132 15.33 8.37 -21.47
C LEU A 132 16.32 8.39 -20.31
N ALA A 133 16.00 7.75 -19.18
CA ALA A 133 16.90 7.61 -18.05
C ALA A 133 18.16 6.82 -18.43
N TRP A 134 18.05 5.76 -19.23
CA TRP A 134 19.17 4.98 -19.76
C TRP A 134 20.09 5.78 -20.68
N LYS A 135 19.52 6.55 -21.62
CA LYS A 135 20.28 7.46 -22.48
C LYS A 135 21.03 8.51 -21.66
N ASN A 136 20.41 9.00 -20.59
CA ASN A 136 20.94 10.03 -19.73
C ASN A 136 21.51 9.48 -18.41
N ARG A 137 21.97 8.23 -18.39
CA ARG A 137 22.48 7.56 -17.18
C ARG A 137 23.70 8.25 -16.54
N HIS A 138 24.41 9.06 -17.32
CA HIS A 138 25.53 9.87 -16.84
C HIS A 138 25.08 11.12 -16.07
N TYR A 139 23.82 11.54 -16.23
CA TYR A 139 23.22 12.64 -15.46
C TYR A 139 22.59 12.12 -14.16
N PRO A 140 22.56 12.94 -13.09
CA PRO A 140 22.08 12.49 -11.78
C PRO A 140 20.64 11.99 -11.78
N TRP A 141 19.73 12.62 -12.54
CA TRP A 141 18.33 12.20 -12.57
C TRP A 141 18.15 10.82 -13.23
N GLY A 142 18.88 10.55 -14.32
CA GLY A 142 18.79 9.27 -15.04
C GLY A 142 19.41 8.14 -14.21
N SER A 143 20.58 8.41 -13.62
CA SER A 143 21.24 7.50 -12.67
C SER A 143 20.35 7.18 -11.47
N LEU A 144 19.70 8.18 -10.87
CA LEU A 144 18.79 8.01 -9.73
C LEU A 144 17.65 7.03 -10.06
N ILE A 145 16.95 7.28 -11.17
CA ILE A 145 15.82 6.45 -11.61
C ILE A 145 16.27 5.01 -11.80
N LEU A 146 17.37 4.78 -12.53
CA LEU A 146 17.85 3.43 -12.84
C LEU A 146 18.32 2.69 -11.60
N ILE A 147 19.21 3.29 -10.81
CA ILE A 147 19.77 2.64 -9.62
C ILE A 147 18.65 2.29 -8.65
N CYS A 148 17.76 3.25 -8.36
CA CYS A 148 16.73 3.02 -7.37
C CYS A 148 15.68 2.01 -7.86
N THR A 149 15.25 2.10 -9.12
CA THR A 149 14.28 1.16 -9.69
C THR A 149 14.88 -0.25 -9.74
N ILE A 150 16.10 -0.41 -10.29
CA ILE A 150 16.72 -1.73 -10.45
C ILE A 150 17.03 -2.35 -9.09
N VAL A 151 17.75 -1.63 -8.21
CA VAL A 151 18.17 -2.18 -6.92
C VAL A 151 16.97 -2.56 -6.06
N TYR A 152 15.98 -1.67 -5.93
CA TYR A 152 14.81 -1.95 -5.11
C TYR A 152 13.99 -3.10 -5.69
N PHE A 153 13.71 -3.08 -7.00
CA PHE A 153 12.93 -4.12 -7.67
C PHE A 153 13.61 -5.49 -7.57
N THR A 154 14.92 -5.56 -7.79
CA THR A 154 15.70 -6.79 -7.64
C THR A 154 15.59 -7.33 -6.21
N ILE A 155 15.82 -6.50 -5.19
CA ILE A 155 15.75 -6.94 -3.79
C ILE A 155 14.38 -7.54 -3.49
N ILE A 156 13.29 -6.82 -3.74
CA ILE A 156 11.94 -7.33 -3.45
C ILE A 156 11.62 -8.57 -4.30
N SER A 157 12.06 -8.64 -5.56
CA SER A 157 11.86 -9.83 -6.41
C SER A 157 12.55 -11.08 -5.88
N PHE A 158 13.67 -10.97 -5.18
CA PHE A 158 14.35 -12.11 -4.56
C PHE A 158 13.88 -12.43 -3.13
N MET A 159 13.16 -11.53 -2.45
CA MET A 159 12.56 -11.83 -1.14
C MET A 159 11.56 -12.99 -1.25
N LYS A 160 11.62 -13.94 -0.31
CA LYS A 160 10.69 -15.08 -0.24
C LYS A 160 9.29 -14.65 0.16
N THR A 161 9.18 -13.78 1.16
CA THR A 161 7.91 -13.19 1.57
C THR A 161 7.46 -12.14 0.54
N LYS A 162 6.26 -12.32 -0.01
CA LYS A 162 5.67 -11.46 -1.05
C LYS A 162 4.39 -10.82 -0.55
N LEU A 163 4.45 -9.53 -0.24
CA LEU A 163 3.28 -8.73 0.08
C LEU A 163 3.05 -7.66 -1.00
N PRO A 164 1.79 -7.39 -1.43
CA PRO A 164 1.47 -6.43 -2.49
C PRO A 164 2.10 -5.05 -2.25
N TRP A 165 2.02 -4.55 -1.01
CA TRP A 165 2.49 -3.20 -0.65
C TRP A 165 4.02 -3.04 -0.59
N TYR A 166 4.81 -4.11 -0.70
CA TYR A 166 6.27 -3.99 -0.73
C TYR A 166 6.78 -3.31 -2.00
N VAL A 167 5.96 -3.29 -3.06
CA VAL A 167 6.30 -2.60 -4.31
C VAL A 167 6.24 -1.07 -4.17
N ILE A 168 5.50 -0.54 -3.18
CA ILE A 168 5.17 0.89 -3.08
C ILE A 168 6.39 1.83 -3.21
N PRO A 169 7.55 1.55 -2.57
CA PRO A 169 8.70 2.43 -2.67
C PRO A 169 9.32 2.55 -4.07
N ILE A 170 8.92 1.72 -5.04
CA ILE A 170 9.36 1.87 -6.44
C ILE A 170 8.61 2.97 -7.19
N TYR A 171 7.34 3.22 -6.84
CA TYR A 171 6.47 4.12 -7.60
C TYR A 171 7.00 5.55 -7.74
N PRO A 172 7.65 6.17 -6.73
CA PRO A 172 8.26 7.48 -6.91
C PRO A 172 9.28 7.53 -8.06
N PHE A 173 10.07 6.47 -8.26
CA PHE A 173 11.08 6.41 -9.33
C PHE A 173 10.45 6.15 -10.69
N LEU A 174 9.41 5.30 -10.75
CA LEU A 174 8.61 5.11 -11.97
C LEU A 174 7.85 6.39 -12.34
N ALA A 175 7.35 7.13 -11.37
CA ALA A 175 6.70 8.43 -11.58
C ALA A 175 7.70 9.48 -12.11
N LEU A 176 8.94 9.50 -11.60
CA LEU A 176 10.00 10.35 -12.16
C LEU A 176 10.34 9.97 -13.60
N ALA A 177 10.40 8.66 -13.93
CA ALA A 177 10.61 8.19 -15.30
C ALA A 177 9.46 8.65 -16.22
N THR A 178 8.21 8.43 -15.81
CA THR A 178 7.03 8.87 -16.55
C THR A 178 6.99 10.39 -16.72
N GLY A 179 7.34 11.14 -15.67
CA GLY A 179 7.44 12.61 -15.70
C GLY A 179 8.50 13.10 -16.69
N ALA A 180 9.67 12.45 -16.73
CA ALA A 180 10.70 12.77 -17.71
C ALA A 180 10.23 12.52 -19.16
N ASN A 181 9.52 11.42 -19.39
CA ASN A 181 8.93 11.11 -20.70
C ASN A 181 7.86 12.12 -21.11
N LEU A 182 6.91 12.41 -20.21
CA LEU A 182 5.87 13.41 -20.43
C LEU A 182 6.45 14.81 -20.68
N GLY A 183 7.50 15.19 -19.94
CA GLY A 183 8.21 16.46 -20.14
C GLY A 183 8.89 16.53 -21.51
N PHE A 184 9.51 15.44 -21.96
CA PHE A 184 10.08 15.36 -23.31
C PHE A 184 9.00 15.50 -24.39
N ILE A 185 7.88 14.78 -24.25
CA ILE A 185 6.74 14.88 -25.18
C ILE A 185 6.18 16.31 -25.22
N TRP A 186 6.05 16.96 -24.05
CA TRP A 186 5.53 18.32 -23.94
C TRP A 186 6.41 19.35 -24.66
N GLN A 187 7.74 19.19 -24.56
CA GLN A 187 8.70 20.07 -25.23
C GLN A 187 8.76 19.84 -26.74
N GLN A 188 8.73 18.58 -27.18
CA GLN A 188 8.82 18.23 -28.60
C GLN A 188 7.49 18.43 -29.35
N ASN A 189 6.37 18.55 -28.62
CA ASN A 189 5.01 18.66 -29.13
C ASN A 189 4.66 17.60 -30.20
N LYS A 190 5.27 16.42 -30.09
CA LYS A 190 5.09 15.30 -31.00
C LYS A 190 4.89 14.03 -30.20
N ILE A 191 3.73 13.43 -30.36
CA ILE A 191 3.44 12.10 -29.86
C ILE A 191 2.43 11.45 -30.81
N ARG A 192 2.94 10.59 -31.69
CA ARG A 192 2.08 9.74 -32.51
C ARG A 192 2.50 8.30 -32.33
N ASN A 193 1.91 7.67 -31.32
CA ASN A 193 2.11 6.26 -31.05
C ASN A 193 0.79 5.51 -31.27
N LYS A 194 0.68 4.79 -32.39
CA LYS A 194 -0.53 4.03 -32.76
C LYS A 194 -0.95 3.04 -31.66
N PHE A 195 0.01 2.48 -30.93
CA PHE A 195 -0.27 1.58 -29.81
C PHE A 195 -0.98 2.30 -28.66
N LEU A 196 -0.50 3.49 -28.25
CA LEU A 196 -1.16 4.28 -27.19
C LEU A 196 -2.58 4.66 -27.60
N ILE A 197 -2.76 5.08 -28.86
CA ILE A 197 -4.07 5.45 -29.40
C ILE A 197 -5.02 4.26 -29.35
N GLY A 198 -4.60 3.10 -29.88
CA GLY A 198 -5.40 1.87 -29.84
C GLY A 198 -5.73 1.43 -28.42
N PHE A 199 -4.79 1.54 -27.48
CA PHE A 199 -5.02 1.22 -26.08
C PHE A 199 -6.05 2.14 -25.43
N PHE A 200 -5.95 3.46 -25.60
CA PHE A 200 -6.91 4.40 -25.03
C PHE A 200 -8.30 4.26 -25.66
N ILE A 201 -8.39 3.94 -26.96
CA ILE A 201 -9.66 3.57 -27.60
C ILE A 201 -10.24 2.31 -26.96
N PHE A 202 -9.42 1.28 -26.75
CA PHE A 202 -9.86 0.06 -26.08
C PHE A 202 -10.41 0.32 -24.67
N ILE A 203 -9.71 1.11 -23.85
CA ILE A 203 -10.21 1.46 -22.50
C ILE A 203 -11.49 2.31 -22.60
N SER A 204 -11.62 3.18 -23.61
CA SER A 204 -12.86 3.92 -23.84
C SER A 204 -14.04 2.97 -24.12
N ILE A 205 -13.84 1.95 -24.95
CA ILE A 205 -14.83 0.90 -25.23
C ILE A 205 -15.18 0.11 -23.95
N VAL A 206 -14.18 -0.20 -23.11
CA VAL A 206 -14.42 -0.83 -21.79
C VAL A 206 -15.28 0.09 -20.91
N GLY A 207 -15.06 1.41 -20.94
CA GLY A 207 -15.92 2.38 -20.26
C GLY A 207 -17.37 2.35 -20.75
N VAL A 208 -17.59 2.22 -22.07
CA VAL A 208 -18.94 2.02 -22.64
C VAL A 208 -19.58 0.75 -22.11
N ALA A 209 -18.84 -0.37 -22.15
CA ALA A 209 -19.33 -1.67 -21.67
C ALA A 209 -19.68 -1.63 -20.17
N GLY A 210 -18.84 -1.00 -19.34
CA GLY A 210 -19.10 -0.78 -17.92
C GLY A 210 -20.35 0.06 -17.69
N CYS A 211 -20.53 1.15 -18.44
CA CYS A 211 -21.72 1.98 -18.38
C CYS A 211 -23.00 1.18 -18.68
N ILE A 212 -23.00 0.38 -19.76
CA ILE A 212 -24.14 -0.48 -20.13
C ILE A 212 -24.41 -1.53 -19.04
N TYR A 213 -23.35 -2.15 -18.50
CA TYR A 213 -23.47 -3.17 -17.47
C TYR A 213 -24.13 -2.63 -16.19
N PHE A 214 -23.60 -1.53 -15.65
CA PHE A 214 -24.12 -0.93 -14.42
C PHE A 214 -25.49 -0.26 -14.61
N LEU A 215 -25.88 0.12 -15.83
CA LEU A 215 -27.25 0.60 -16.08
C LEU A 215 -28.28 -0.55 -16.12
N ARG A 216 -27.86 -1.73 -16.60
CA ARG A 216 -28.76 -2.85 -16.91
C ARG A 216 -28.84 -3.93 -15.84
N PHE A 217 -27.72 -4.28 -15.21
CA PHE A 217 -27.62 -5.46 -14.34
C PHE A 217 -27.43 -5.10 -12.87
N ASP A 218 -26.60 -4.10 -12.56
CA ASP A 218 -26.32 -3.69 -11.18
C ASP A 218 -26.30 -2.17 -11.07
N ARG A 219 -27.46 -1.59 -10.72
CA ARG A 219 -27.72 -0.14 -10.77
C ARG A 219 -26.99 0.61 -9.66
N GLN A 220 -25.72 0.89 -9.91
CA GLN A 220 -24.87 1.71 -9.06
C GLN A 220 -24.53 3.03 -9.76
N PRO A 221 -25.20 4.16 -9.40
CA PRO A 221 -25.10 5.41 -10.15
C PRO A 221 -23.66 5.97 -10.18
N LEU A 222 -22.90 5.75 -9.10
CA LEU A 222 -21.53 6.23 -9.00
C LEU A 222 -20.57 5.45 -9.91
N LEU A 223 -20.76 4.14 -10.08
CA LEU A 223 -19.97 3.32 -11.03
C LEU A 223 -20.34 3.63 -12.49
N VAL A 224 -21.60 3.94 -12.77
CA VAL A 224 -22.02 4.46 -14.08
C VAL A 224 -21.30 5.77 -14.37
N LEU A 225 -21.30 6.71 -13.42
CA LEU A 225 -20.62 8.00 -13.57
C LEU A 225 -19.11 7.84 -13.80
N MET A 226 -18.44 6.99 -13.02
CA MET A 226 -17.02 6.66 -13.22
C MET A 226 -16.78 6.08 -14.62
N SER A 227 -17.65 5.19 -15.09
CA SER A 227 -17.55 4.56 -16.42
C SER A 227 -17.69 5.59 -17.55
N ILE A 228 -18.62 6.55 -17.41
CA ILE A 228 -18.81 7.66 -18.37
C ILE A 228 -17.57 8.57 -18.40
N ILE A 229 -17.05 8.96 -17.23
CA ILE A 229 -15.87 9.83 -17.16
C ILE A 229 -14.65 9.12 -17.75
N LEU A 230 -14.47 7.83 -17.46
CA LEU A 230 -13.40 7.02 -18.03
C LEU A 230 -13.52 6.96 -19.55
N MET A 231 -14.71 6.63 -20.08
CA MET A 231 -14.99 6.59 -21.52
C MET A 231 -14.64 7.92 -22.20
N LEU A 232 -15.17 9.04 -21.69
CA LEU A 232 -14.95 10.36 -22.28
C LEU A 232 -13.48 10.77 -22.20
N THR A 233 -12.85 10.57 -21.04
CA THR A 233 -11.42 10.89 -20.85
C THR A 233 -10.55 10.12 -21.83
N MET A 234 -10.72 8.79 -21.91
CA MET A 234 -9.86 7.95 -22.75
C MET A 234 -10.11 8.19 -24.24
N GLY A 235 -11.37 8.43 -24.64
CA GLY A 235 -11.71 8.86 -26.00
C GLY A 235 -11.06 10.19 -26.38
N LEU A 236 -11.14 11.20 -25.51
CA LEU A 236 -10.53 12.51 -25.72
C LEU A 236 -8.99 12.41 -25.75
N VAL A 237 -8.37 11.63 -24.86
CA VAL A 237 -6.92 11.39 -24.85
C VAL A 237 -6.48 10.73 -26.15
N ALA A 238 -7.17 9.70 -26.63
CA ALA A 238 -6.86 9.04 -27.89
C ALA A 238 -6.93 10.02 -29.07
N TRP A 239 -7.97 10.86 -29.13
CA TRP A 239 -8.13 11.89 -30.15
C TRP A 239 -7.03 12.96 -30.09
N LEU A 240 -6.69 13.45 -28.89
CA LEU A 240 -5.64 14.45 -28.70
C LEU A 240 -4.25 13.90 -29.09
N ILE A 241 -3.95 12.64 -28.78
CA ILE A 241 -2.70 11.99 -29.22
C ILE A 241 -2.69 11.86 -30.75
N GLN A 242 -3.81 11.44 -31.37
CA GLN A 242 -3.92 11.35 -32.83
C GLN A 242 -3.68 12.71 -33.51
N SER A 243 -4.14 13.80 -32.89
CA SER A 243 -3.96 15.18 -33.34
C SER A 243 -2.60 15.80 -32.94
N ASN A 244 -1.66 15.03 -32.39
CA ASN A 244 -0.38 15.52 -31.82
C ASN A 244 -0.54 16.68 -30.83
N ASN A 245 -1.64 16.71 -30.08
CA ASN A 245 -1.93 17.77 -29.13
C ASN A 245 -1.48 17.37 -27.72
N ARG A 246 -0.45 18.05 -27.19
CA ARG A 246 0.09 17.83 -25.84
C ARG A 246 -0.92 17.97 -24.71
N ASN A 247 -2.08 18.59 -24.95
CA ASN A 247 -3.16 18.69 -23.97
C ASN A 247 -3.74 17.32 -23.55
N PHE A 248 -3.39 16.23 -24.24
CA PHE A 248 -3.71 14.88 -23.76
C PHE A 248 -3.15 14.63 -22.34
N ILE A 249 -2.02 15.25 -21.96
CA ILE A 249 -1.39 15.08 -20.64
C ILE A 249 -2.29 15.62 -19.51
N PRO A 250 -2.68 16.91 -19.48
CA PRO A 250 -3.58 17.41 -18.45
C PRO A 250 -4.96 16.76 -18.49
N VAL A 251 -5.49 16.40 -19.68
CA VAL A 251 -6.77 15.68 -19.79
C VAL A 251 -6.69 14.29 -19.17
N LEU A 252 -5.64 13.53 -19.47
CA LEU A 252 -5.41 12.20 -18.88
C LEU A 252 -5.27 12.32 -17.37
N PHE A 253 -4.48 13.29 -16.88
CA PHE A 253 -4.29 13.52 -15.46
C PHE A 253 -5.62 13.87 -14.76
N ALA A 254 -6.35 14.87 -15.27
CA ALA A 254 -7.60 15.31 -14.67
C ALA A 254 -8.66 14.20 -14.64
N GLY A 255 -8.85 13.48 -15.75
CA GLY A 255 -9.85 12.42 -15.82
C GLY A 255 -9.50 11.23 -14.92
N MET A 256 -8.23 10.83 -14.83
CA MET A 256 -7.81 9.76 -13.91
C MET A 256 -8.01 10.14 -12.44
N TYR A 257 -7.67 11.38 -12.06
CA TYR A 257 -7.88 11.85 -10.70
C TYR A 257 -9.37 12.01 -10.37
N MET A 258 -10.19 12.42 -11.34
CA MET A 258 -11.64 12.51 -11.15
C MET A 258 -12.24 11.12 -10.88
N VAL A 259 -11.88 10.10 -11.67
CA VAL A 259 -12.30 8.71 -11.42
C VAL A 259 -11.80 8.22 -10.06
N LEU A 260 -10.56 8.52 -9.70
CA LEU A 260 -9.98 8.12 -8.40
C LEU A 260 -10.71 8.78 -7.22
N VAL A 261 -11.04 10.06 -7.31
CA VAL A 261 -11.81 10.78 -6.28
C VAL A 261 -13.20 10.16 -6.14
N LEU A 262 -13.87 9.86 -7.24
CA LEU A 262 -15.18 9.19 -7.21
C LEU A 262 -15.09 7.79 -6.58
N LEU A 263 -14.05 7.02 -6.93
CA LEU A 263 -13.80 5.70 -6.34
C LEU A 263 -13.60 5.79 -4.83
N MET A 264 -12.75 6.70 -4.36
CA MET A 264 -12.48 6.86 -2.92
C MET A 264 -13.65 7.47 -2.15
N SER A 265 -14.55 8.18 -2.85
CA SER A 265 -15.80 8.69 -2.29
C SER A 265 -16.91 7.63 -2.27
N SER A 266 -16.73 6.49 -2.94
CA SER A 266 -17.69 5.39 -2.94
C SER A 266 -17.41 4.39 -1.83
N GLN A 267 -18.32 3.42 -1.64
CA GLN A 267 -18.08 2.24 -0.80
C GLN A 267 -17.44 1.09 -1.59
N SER A 268 -17.32 1.22 -2.92
CA SER A 268 -16.87 0.16 -3.83
C SER A 268 -15.41 -0.25 -3.65
N TRP A 269 -14.60 0.57 -2.97
CA TRP A 269 -13.20 0.23 -2.65
C TRP A 269 -13.07 -0.59 -1.36
N ILE A 270 -14.12 -0.65 -0.52
CA ILE A 270 -14.12 -1.38 0.75
C ILE A 270 -14.51 -2.83 0.49
N TRP A 271 -13.57 -3.60 -0.06
CA TRP A 271 -13.81 -5.03 -0.38
C TRP A 271 -14.24 -5.84 0.85
N GLU A 272 -13.80 -5.44 2.05
CA GLU A 272 -14.10 -6.12 3.31
C GLU A 272 -15.61 -6.18 3.59
N LEU A 273 -16.41 -5.22 3.09
CA LEU A 273 -17.87 -5.25 3.22
C LEU A 273 -18.54 -6.30 2.33
N ASN A 274 -17.84 -6.80 1.30
CA ASN A 274 -18.33 -7.90 0.47
C ASN A 274 -17.99 -9.27 1.07
N GLU A 275 -16.99 -9.35 1.94
CA GLU A 275 -16.50 -10.61 2.53
C GLU A 275 -16.94 -10.79 3.99
N ALA A 276 -17.29 -9.70 4.68
CA ALA A 276 -17.62 -9.71 6.09
C ALA A 276 -18.69 -8.67 6.46
N PHE A 277 -19.31 -8.88 7.62
CA PHE A 277 -20.29 -7.96 8.18
C PHE A 277 -19.68 -6.58 8.51
N PRO A 278 -20.49 -5.51 8.53
CA PRO A 278 -20.02 -4.19 8.94
C PRO A 278 -19.66 -4.18 10.43
N VAL A 279 -18.48 -3.68 10.77
CA VAL A 279 -17.94 -3.72 12.14
C VAL A 279 -18.71 -2.81 13.08
N LYS A 280 -19.03 -1.58 12.66
CA LYS A 280 -19.58 -0.55 13.56
C LYS A 280 -20.90 -0.98 14.22
N PRO A 281 -21.92 -1.52 13.51
CA PRO A 281 -23.14 -1.98 14.15
C PRO A 281 -22.90 -3.06 15.21
N ILE A 282 -22.06 -4.05 14.91
CA ILE A 282 -21.73 -5.14 15.84
C ILE A 282 -20.95 -4.61 17.04
N ALA A 283 -19.98 -3.71 16.81
CA ALA A 283 -19.23 -3.09 17.90
C ALA A 283 -20.15 -2.28 18.83
N THR A 284 -21.13 -1.55 18.29
CA THR A 284 -22.12 -0.83 19.10
C THR A 284 -23.07 -1.77 19.85
N LEU A 285 -23.38 -2.94 19.28
CA LEU A 285 -24.15 -3.97 19.99
C LEU A 285 -23.35 -4.51 21.18
N ILE A 286 -22.04 -4.76 20.99
CA ILE A 286 -21.15 -5.23 22.06
C ILE A 286 -21.01 -4.17 23.15
N SER A 287 -20.61 -2.94 22.80
CA SER A 287 -20.29 -1.90 23.78
C SER A 287 -21.50 -1.41 24.59
N LYS A 288 -22.72 -1.56 24.06
CA LYS A 288 -23.96 -1.28 24.80
C LYS A 288 -24.30 -2.34 25.85
N ASN A 289 -23.87 -3.59 25.65
CA ASN A 289 -24.31 -4.73 26.46
C ASN A 289 -23.19 -5.32 27.32
N ILE A 290 -21.92 -5.05 26.99
CA ILE A 290 -20.75 -5.68 27.59
C ILE A 290 -19.76 -4.60 28.04
N PRO A 291 -19.20 -4.71 29.27
CA PRO A 291 -18.21 -3.76 29.76
C PRO A 291 -16.87 -3.89 29.01
N PRO A 292 -16.10 -2.78 28.90
CA PRO A 292 -14.81 -2.77 28.20
C PRO A 292 -13.79 -3.70 28.88
N GLY A 293 -12.88 -4.26 28.08
CA GLY A 293 -11.85 -5.20 28.50
C GLY A 293 -12.30 -6.67 28.57
N THR A 294 -13.57 -6.95 28.25
CA THR A 294 -14.13 -8.31 28.32
C THR A 294 -13.71 -9.14 27.11
N LYS A 295 -13.44 -10.43 27.33
CA LYS A 295 -13.22 -11.41 26.26
C LYS A 295 -14.55 -11.97 25.77
N ILE A 296 -14.75 -11.94 24.46
CA ILE A 296 -15.93 -12.43 23.76
C ILE A 296 -15.47 -13.49 22.78
N TYR A 297 -16.13 -14.63 22.74
CA TYR A 297 -15.81 -15.67 21.75
C TYR A 297 -16.77 -15.61 20.58
N THR A 298 -16.26 -15.65 19.36
CA THR A 298 -17.08 -15.56 18.15
C THR A 298 -17.01 -16.81 17.30
N SER A 299 -18.13 -17.17 16.66
CA SER A 299 -18.16 -18.21 15.62
C SER A 299 -17.57 -17.76 14.28
N PHE A 300 -17.25 -16.46 14.14
CA PHE A 300 -16.66 -15.93 12.93
C PHE A 300 -15.25 -16.49 12.71
N ALA A 301 -14.92 -16.80 11.44
CA ALA A 301 -13.79 -17.66 11.11
C ALA A 301 -12.40 -17.07 11.44
N TYR A 302 -12.28 -15.76 11.57
CA TYR A 302 -10.99 -15.10 11.80
C TYR A 302 -11.11 -13.87 12.71
N HIS A 303 -9.97 -13.52 13.32
CA HIS A 303 -9.86 -12.36 14.20
C HIS A 303 -10.00 -11.05 13.42
N ARG A 304 -10.78 -10.10 13.96
CA ARG A 304 -11.00 -8.77 13.36
C ARG A 304 -10.56 -7.65 14.31
N PRO A 305 -9.34 -7.12 14.15
CA PRO A 305 -8.80 -6.08 15.04
C PRO A 305 -9.65 -4.80 15.11
N SER A 306 -10.37 -4.47 14.03
CA SER A 306 -11.30 -3.34 14.00
C SER A 306 -12.48 -3.53 14.93
N LEU A 307 -12.96 -4.76 15.11
CA LEU A 307 -14.06 -5.07 16.02
C LEU A 307 -13.60 -4.92 17.48
N ASP A 308 -12.40 -5.38 17.80
CA ASP A 308 -11.80 -5.18 19.12
C ASP A 308 -11.69 -3.70 19.45
N PHE A 309 -11.16 -2.91 18.50
CA PHE A 309 -10.97 -1.47 18.67
C PHE A 309 -12.28 -0.71 18.89
N TYR A 310 -13.33 -0.98 18.10
CA TYR A 310 -14.59 -0.24 18.22
C TYR A 310 -15.49 -0.71 19.38
N SER A 311 -15.26 -1.91 19.90
CA SER A 311 -16.04 -2.48 21.00
C SER A 311 -15.35 -2.36 22.37
N ASP A 312 -14.08 -1.92 22.41
CA ASP A 312 -13.21 -1.96 23.58
C ASP A 312 -13.15 -3.36 24.25
N CYS A 313 -13.41 -4.42 23.49
CA CYS A 313 -13.44 -5.81 23.94
C CYS A 313 -12.46 -6.67 23.12
N GLN A 314 -12.09 -7.84 23.61
CA GLN A 314 -11.29 -8.80 22.83
C GLN A 314 -12.21 -9.86 22.23
N VAL A 315 -12.41 -9.83 20.91
CA VAL A 315 -13.28 -10.79 20.21
C VAL A 315 -12.43 -11.89 19.58
N VAL A 316 -12.43 -13.08 20.19
CA VAL A 316 -11.56 -14.20 19.82
C VAL A 316 -12.35 -15.23 19.01
N PRO A 317 -11.90 -15.62 17.81
CA PRO A 317 -12.55 -16.70 17.05
C PRO A 317 -12.40 -18.04 17.79
N ALA A 318 -13.49 -18.81 17.86
CA ALA A 318 -13.54 -20.09 18.56
C ALA A 318 -14.29 -21.15 17.75
N SER A 319 -13.88 -22.42 17.91
CA SER A 319 -14.58 -23.56 17.33
C SER A 319 -15.93 -23.79 18.03
N LEU A 320 -16.83 -24.52 17.37
CA LEU A 320 -18.15 -24.82 17.96
C LEU A 320 -18.04 -25.54 19.32
N GLU A 321 -17.09 -26.46 19.47
CA GLU A 321 -16.82 -27.17 20.72
C GLU A 321 -16.40 -26.21 21.83
N MET A 322 -15.48 -25.28 21.53
CA MET A 322 -15.03 -24.27 22.48
C MET A 322 -16.15 -23.28 22.82
N LEU A 323 -17.00 -22.92 21.85
CA LEU A 323 -18.18 -22.08 22.12
C LEU A 323 -19.16 -22.76 23.08
N GLN A 324 -19.37 -24.08 22.96
CA GLN A 324 -20.19 -24.85 23.91
C GLN A 324 -19.57 -24.86 25.32
N GLU A 325 -18.26 -25.05 25.42
CA GLU A 325 -17.55 -24.98 26.69
C GLU A 325 -17.66 -23.60 27.33
N MET A 326 -17.41 -22.53 26.56
CA MET A 326 -17.48 -21.15 27.05
C MET A 326 -18.92 -20.73 27.40
N LEU A 327 -19.92 -21.31 26.74
CA LEU A 327 -21.32 -21.17 27.14
C LEU A 327 -21.57 -21.77 28.52
N SER A 328 -20.94 -22.89 28.89
CA SER A 328 -21.07 -23.45 30.24
C SER A 328 -20.39 -22.60 31.33
N GLN A 329 -19.38 -21.80 30.95
CA GLN A 329 -18.56 -20.99 31.87
C GLN A 329 -19.06 -19.54 32.08
N LYS A 330 -20.31 -19.22 31.70
CA LYS A 330 -20.88 -17.85 31.78
C LYS A 330 -20.09 -16.78 31.00
N SER A 331 -19.54 -17.15 29.84
CA SER A 331 -18.85 -16.20 28.95
C SER A 331 -19.82 -15.52 27.99
N TYR A 332 -19.37 -14.40 27.41
CA TYR A 332 -20.08 -13.71 26.32
C TYR A 332 -19.68 -14.30 24.97
N LEU A 333 -20.68 -14.50 24.11
CA LEU A 333 -20.50 -15.12 22.80
C LEU A 333 -21.12 -14.26 21.69
N LEU A 334 -20.47 -14.23 20.53
CA LEU A 334 -20.97 -13.59 19.32
C LEU A 334 -21.11 -14.64 18.22
N VAL A 335 -22.32 -15.11 17.97
CA VAL A 335 -22.57 -16.31 17.16
C VAL A 335 -23.49 -15.99 15.98
N ASP A 336 -23.15 -16.50 14.80
CA ASP A 336 -24.02 -16.45 13.61
C ASP A 336 -25.30 -17.30 13.79
N ASN A 337 -26.29 -17.07 12.93
CA ASN A 337 -27.57 -17.76 13.01
C ASN A 337 -27.46 -19.29 12.86
N ASP A 338 -26.54 -19.79 12.03
CA ASP A 338 -26.39 -21.22 11.75
C ASP A 338 -25.81 -21.96 12.95
N ASN A 339 -24.81 -21.37 13.61
CA ASN A 339 -24.20 -21.91 14.80
C ASN A 339 -25.08 -21.71 16.04
N LEU A 340 -25.90 -20.64 16.08
CA LEU A 340 -26.88 -20.46 17.15
C LEU A 340 -27.90 -21.61 17.19
N GLN A 341 -28.36 -22.08 16.03
CA GLN A 341 -29.25 -23.26 15.96
C GLN A 341 -28.57 -24.52 16.51
N LYS A 342 -27.27 -24.72 16.20
CA LYS A 342 -26.50 -25.88 16.68
C LYS A 342 -26.21 -25.84 18.18
N LEU A 343 -26.11 -24.64 18.76
CA LEU A 343 -25.85 -24.44 20.19
C LEU A 343 -27.10 -24.62 21.07
N ASN A 344 -28.31 -24.74 20.49
CA ASN A 344 -29.59 -24.91 21.21
C ASN A 344 -29.77 -23.92 22.39
N VAL A 345 -29.37 -22.67 22.18
CA VAL A 345 -29.41 -21.64 23.24
C VAL A 345 -30.83 -21.12 23.43
N ASN A 346 -31.26 -20.97 24.68
CA ASN A 346 -32.57 -20.42 25.01
C ASN A 346 -32.66 -18.94 24.59
N LYS A 347 -33.76 -18.53 23.96
CA LYS A 347 -33.91 -17.16 23.40
C LYS A 347 -33.78 -16.04 24.43
N SER A 348 -33.99 -16.34 25.71
CA SER A 348 -33.84 -15.39 26.83
C SER A 348 -32.39 -14.96 27.10
N LYS A 349 -31.39 -15.66 26.56
CA LYS A 349 -29.96 -15.34 26.72
C LYS A 349 -29.40 -14.44 25.61
N ILE A 350 -30.21 -14.10 24.61
CA ILE A 350 -29.80 -13.24 23.49
C ILE A 350 -29.96 -11.77 23.90
N MET A 351 -28.85 -11.04 23.97
CA MET A 351 -28.81 -9.61 24.29
C MET A 351 -29.13 -8.72 23.09
N GLY A 352 -28.90 -9.22 21.88
CA GLY A 352 -29.35 -8.58 20.66
C GLY A 352 -28.79 -9.25 19.41
N THR A 353 -29.33 -8.83 18.26
CA THR A 353 -29.00 -9.39 16.95
C THR A 353 -28.72 -8.25 15.98
N GLU A 354 -27.62 -8.33 15.26
CA GLU A 354 -27.25 -7.36 14.22
C GLU A 354 -26.56 -8.08 13.07
N ASN A 355 -26.92 -7.75 11.82
CA ASN A 355 -26.34 -8.32 10.59
C ASN A 355 -26.14 -9.85 10.59
N GLY A 356 -27.08 -10.60 11.17
CA GLY A 356 -27.02 -12.08 11.23
C GLY A 356 -26.13 -12.66 12.33
N LEU A 357 -25.54 -11.82 13.19
CA LEU A 357 -24.82 -12.21 14.39
C LEU A 357 -25.63 -11.91 15.65
N ASN A 358 -25.55 -12.81 16.62
CA ASN A 358 -26.28 -12.77 17.87
C ASN A 358 -25.32 -12.66 19.04
N LEU A 359 -25.53 -11.67 19.89
CA LEU A 359 -24.79 -11.51 21.13
C LEU A 359 -25.50 -12.28 22.24
N ILE A 360 -24.79 -13.20 22.88
CA ILE A 360 -25.31 -14.10 23.91
C ILE A 360 -24.53 -13.86 25.20
N ALA A 361 -25.24 -13.77 26.32
CA ALA A 361 -24.66 -13.88 27.65
C ALA A 361 -25.17 -15.15 28.32
N SER A 362 -24.26 -15.96 28.87
CA SER A 362 -24.61 -17.23 29.50
C SER A 362 -24.79 -17.13 31.01
#